data_AF-A0A349DKV5-F1
#
_entry.id   AF-A0A349DKV5-F1
#
_cell.length_a   1.000
_cell.length_b   1.000
_cell.length_c   1.000
_cell.angle_alpha   90.00
_cell.angle_beta   90.00
_cell.angle_gamma   90.00
#
_symmetry.space_group_name_H-M   'P 1'
#
loop_
_entity.id
_entity.type
_entity.pdbx_description
1 polymer ?
#
loop_
_entity_poly.entity_id
_entity_poly.type
_entity_poly.pdbx_seq_one_letter_code
_entity_poly.pdbx_strand_id
1 'polypeptide(L)'
;MKTKPLLFISVFCCFYHFGWSQETTQALAIKQEIIKAFGGKKALRSVKTFAYTLQKGVPEKPKTTEKWVLDFAQNRIEKRMTKDGQTIIQRYENGQGWEVKSSKQSKLDTKATKRLTNNFFYNFIGMLQDDSIRWEFIKNTIYRKQKVRIVRVSNTVHRLDLFVNKQGEIVTSSTPDSTGKYSYFADEFEYKPVGQRIRFPLVFRVFEANKCTYEGVFSNVLINQ
;
A
#
# COMPACT_ATOMS: atom_id res chain seq x y z
N MET A 1 65.14 23.35 -27.13
CA MET A 1 63.85 23.70 -26.48
C MET A 1 62.72 23.03 -27.23
N LYS A 2 62.01 22.08 -26.60
CA LYS A 2 60.77 21.49 -27.12
C LYS A 2 59.75 21.51 -25.99
N THR A 3 58.84 22.47 -26.06
CA THR A 3 57.68 22.58 -25.16
C THR A 3 56.63 21.55 -25.59
N LYS A 4 56.26 20.65 -24.67
CA LYS A 4 55.09 19.78 -24.80
C LYS A 4 53.93 20.40 -24.03
N PRO A 5 52.75 20.59 -24.64
CA PRO A 5 51.56 21.01 -23.93
C PRO A 5 50.64 19.81 -23.57
N LEU A 6 49.83 20.05 -22.54
CA LEU A 6 48.58 19.40 -22.15
C LEU A 6 48.58 17.94 -21.66
N LEU A 7 48.17 17.77 -20.40
CA LEU A 7 47.08 16.85 -20.05
C LEU A 7 46.34 17.40 -18.82
N PHE A 8 45.21 18.08 -19.05
CA PHE A 8 44.28 18.52 -18.00
C PHE A 8 42.86 18.07 -18.40
N ILE A 9 42.61 16.77 -18.28
CA ILE A 9 41.30 16.11 -18.41
C ILE A 9 41.48 14.88 -17.49
N SER A 10 40.73 14.59 -16.44
CA SER A 10 39.31 14.75 -16.16
C SER A 10 39.08 14.43 -14.68
N VAL A 11 38.63 15.38 -13.87
CA VAL A 11 38.16 15.12 -12.49
C VAL A 11 36.88 15.92 -12.25
N PHE A 12 35.81 15.64 -13.00
CA PHE A 12 34.49 16.23 -12.70
C PHE A 12 33.33 15.40 -13.26
N CYS A 13 33.27 14.09 -12.93
CA CYS A 13 32.08 13.25 -13.22
C CYS A 13 31.60 12.41 -12.02
N CYS A 14 32.13 12.58 -10.80
CA CYS A 14 31.75 11.72 -9.68
C CYS A 14 30.59 12.25 -8.81
N PHE A 15 30.19 13.53 -8.91
CA PHE A 15 29.22 14.09 -7.96
C PHE A 15 27.74 13.76 -8.26
N TYR A 16 27.40 13.32 -9.47
CA TYR A 16 26.01 12.96 -9.81
C TYR A 16 25.62 11.51 -9.45
N HIS A 17 26.59 10.60 -9.33
CA HIS A 17 26.30 9.20 -8.99
C HIS A 17 26.14 8.96 -7.47
N PHE A 18 26.70 9.82 -6.63
CA PHE A 18 26.61 9.64 -5.17
C PHE A 18 25.20 9.92 -4.62
N GLY A 19 24.51 10.96 -5.10
CA GLY A 19 23.16 11.31 -4.63
C GLY A 19 22.10 10.23 -4.88
N TRP A 20 22.09 9.66 -6.09
CA TRP A 20 21.15 8.59 -6.47
C TRP A 20 21.36 7.29 -5.70
N SER A 21 22.62 6.96 -5.38
CA SER A 21 22.94 5.77 -4.57
C SER A 21 22.46 5.90 -3.12
N GLN A 22 22.47 7.13 -2.58
CA GLN A 22 22.09 7.39 -1.19
C GLN A 22 20.57 7.34 -1.00
N GLU A 23 19.80 7.91 -1.92
CA GLU A 23 18.32 7.87 -1.89
C GLU A 23 17.77 6.46 -2.03
N THR A 24 18.34 5.67 -2.95
CA THR A 24 17.96 4.25 -3.13
C THR A 24 18.30 3.42 -1.90
N THR A 25 19.47 3.64 -1.29
CA THR A 25 19.86 2.98 -0.05
C THR A 25 18.93 3.33 1.12
N GLN A 26 18.53 4.60 1.23
CA GLN A 26 17.63 5.06 2.29
C GLN A 26 16.22 4.49 2.13
N ALA A 27 15.68 4.47 0.92
CA ALA A 27 14.36 3.88 0.64
C ALA A 27 14.32 2.39 0.99
N LEU A 28 15.38 1.64 0.65
CA LEU A 28 15.50 0.22 0.97
C LEU A 28 15.62 -0.02 2.48
N ALA A 29 16.37 0.81 3.20
CA ALA A 29 16.45 0.74 4.66
C ALA A 29 15.07 0.93 5.30
N ILE A 30 14.32 1.95 4.86
CA ILE A 30 12.95 2.19 5.35
C ILE A 30 12.02 1.02 4.98
N LYS A 31 12.13 0.45 3.78
CA LYS A 31 11.38 -0.78 3.40
C LYS A 31 11.66 -1.92 4.39
N GLN A 32 12.92 -2.16 4.77
CA GLN A 32 13.25 -3.21 5.74
C GLN A 32 12.68 -2.93 7.14
N GLU A 33 12.66 -1.67 7.57
CA GLU A 33 12.03 -1.29 8.83
C GLU A 33 10.53 -1.56 8.80
N ILE A 34 9.83 -1.23 7.70
CA ILE A 34 8.40 -1.54 7.53
C ILE A 34 8.18 -3.05 7.55
N ILE A 35 8.96 -3.80 6.77
CA ILE A 35 8.90 -5.27 6.75
C ILE A 35 9.04 -5.82 8.17
N LYS A 36 9.99 -5.30 8.97
CA LYS A 36 10.17 -5.70 10.37
C LYS A 36 8.95 -5.35 11.22
N ALA A 37 8.40 -4.15 11.08
CA ALA A 37 7.21 -3.69 11.82
C ALA A 37 5.97 -4.55 11.55
N PHE A 38 5.85 -5.11 10.34
CA PHE A 38 4.76 -6.00 9.92
C PHE A 38 4.98 -7.48 10.29
N GLY A 39 6.08 -7.84 10.95
CA GLY A 39 6.36 -9.23 11.38
C GLY A 39 7.60 -9.87 10.75
N GLY A 40 8.28 -9.16 9.86
CA GLY A 40 9.50 -9.60 9.19
C GLY A 40 9.25 -10.35 7.89
N LYS A 41 10.32 -10.44 7.07
CA LYS A 41 10.27 -10.98 5.70
C LYS A 41 9.75 -12.42 5.64
N LYS A 42 10.16 -13.28 6.58
CA LYS A 42 9.72 -14.69 6.62
C LYS A 42 8.22 -14.81 6.90
N ALA A 43 7.70 -14.03 7.85
CA ALA A 43 6.27 -14.04 8.16
C ALA A 43 5.45 -13.52 6.98
N LEU A 44 5.84 -12.38 6.40
CA LEU A 44 5.15 -11.80 5.25
C LEU A 44 5.12 -12.77 4.06
N ARG A 45 6.25 -13.38 3.69
CA ARG A 45 6.32 -14.34 2.58
C ARG A 45 5.54 -15.64 2.81
N SER A 46 5.27 -15.99 4.07
CA SER A 46 4.42 -17.15 4.35
C SER A 46 2.94 -16.86 4.08
N VAL A 47 2.48 -15.61 4.13
CA VAL A 47 1.06 -15.31 3.95
C VAL A 47 0.62 -15.61 2.51
N LYS A 48 -0.11 -16.71 2.33
CA LYS A 48 -0.74 -17.10 1.06
C LYS A 48 -2.09 -16.46 0.88
N THR A 49 -2.88 -16.41 1.96
CA THR A 49 -4.24 -15.86 1.93
C THR A 49 -4.45 -14.90 3.10
N PHE A 50 -5.11 -13.77 2.82
CA PHE A 50 -5.52 -12.77 3.79
C PHE A 50 -7.02 -12.51 3.65
N ALA A 51 -7.79 -12.90 4.66
CA ALA A 51 -9.24 -12.74 4.68
C ALA A 51 -9.68 -11.85 5.85
N TYR A 52 -10.70 -11.03 5.64
CA TYR A 52 -11.21 -10.11 6.65
C TYR A 52 -12.64 -9.66 6.36
N THR A 53 -13.32 -9.20 7.40
CA THR A 53 -14.52 -8.36 7.28
C THR A 53 -14.12 -6.90 7.42
N LEU A 54 -14.51 -6.07 6.46
CA LEU A 54 -14.32 -4.63 6.47
C LEU A 54 -15.66 -3.92 6.64
N GLN A 55 -15.81 -3.23 7.76
CA GLN A 55 -16.93 -2.32 7.98
C GLN A 55 -16.48 -0.89 7.68
N LYS A 56 -17.10 -0.22 6.71
CA LYS A 56 -16.61 1.08 6.21
C LYS A 56 -17.72 2.04 5.77
N GLY A 57 -17.46 3.33 5.87
CA GLY A 57 -18.40 4.38 5.48
C GLY A 57 -17.98 5.77 5.96
N VAL A 58 -18.86 6.75 5.72
CA VAL A 58 -18.72 8.09 6.30
C VAL A 58 -18.98 7.99 7.80
N PRO A 59 -18.22 8.70 8.66
CA PRO A 59 -18.48 8.75 10.09
C PRO A 59 -19.95 9.09 10.39
N GLU A 60 -20.51 8.49 11.44
CA GLU A 60 -21.89 8.72 11.91
C GLU A 60 -23.00 8.33 10.93
N LYS A 61 -22.66 7.79 9.74
CA LYS A 61 -23.63 7.24 8.77
C LYS A 61 -23.66 5.72 8.83
N PRO A 62 -24.73 5.07 8.32
CA PRO A 62 -24.77 3.62 8.16
C PRO A 62 -23.55 3.12 7.38
N LYS A 63 -22.83 2.16 7.97
CA LYS A 63 -21.62 1.58 7.37
C LYS A 63 -21.97 0.39 6.50
N THR A 64 -21.25 0.23 5.40
CA THR A 64 -21.27 -0.98 4.59
C THR A 64 -20.39 -2.05 5.20
N THR A 65 -20.77 -3.32 5.07
CA THR A 65 -19.95 -4.46 5.50
C THR A 65 -19.59 -5.30 4.27
N GLU A 66 -18.30 -5.55 4.11
CA GLU A 66 -17.74 -6.34 3.01
C GLU A 66 -16.86 -7.44 3.59
N LYS A 67 -16.97 -8.67 3.07
CA LYS A 67 -16.02 -9.75 3.36
C LYS A 67 -15.05 -9.85 2.20
N TRP A 68 -13.77 -9.93 2.51
CA TRP A 68 -12.69 -9.97 1.55
C TRP A 68 -11.84 -11.20 1.76
N VAL A 69 -11.37 -11.77 0.65
CA VAL A 69 -10.35 -12.80 0.59
C VAL A 69 -9.36 -12.39 -0.50
N LEU A 70 -8.11 -12.20 -0.12
CA LEU A 70 -6.98 -11.97 -1.03
C LEU A 70 -6.12 -13.22 -1.02
N ASP A 71 -5.99 -13.89 -2.17
CA ASP A 71 -5.06 -15.00 -2.37
C ASP A 71 -3.86 -14.48 -3.16
N PHE A 72 -2.75 -14.28 -2.43
CA PHE A 72 -1.51 -13.75 -3.00
C PHE A 72 -0.77 -14.82 -3.83
N ALA A 73 -0.94 -16.11 -3.52
CA ALA A 73 -0.28 -17.19 -4.24
C ALA A 73 -0.89 -17.39 -5.64
N GLN A 74 -2.21 -17.19 -5.75
CA GLN A 74 -2.95 -17.40 -7.00
C GLN A 74 -3.34 -16.09 -7.69
N ASN A 75 -3.00 -14.94 -7.12
CA ASN A 75 -3.42 -13.61 -7.57
C ASN A 75 -4.96 -13.54 -7.75
N ARG A 76 -5.70 -14.03 -6.73
CA ARG A 76 -7.17 -14.05 -6.73
C ARG A 76 -7.75 -13.14 -5.66
N ILE A 77 -8.90 -12.56 -5.95
CA ILE A 77 -9.68 -11.75 -5.01
C ILE A 77 -11.10 -12.28 -4.98
N GLU A 78 -11.67 -12.44 -3.79
CA GLU A 78 -13.12 -12.52 -3.60
C GLU A 78 -13.57 -11.40 -2.66
N LYS A 79 -14.58 -10.66 -3.07
CA LYS A 79 -15.28 -9.66 -2.28
C LYS A 79 -16.75 -10.03 -2.21
N ARG A 80 -17.30 -10.19 -1.02
CA ARG A 80 -18.73 -10.42 -0.78
C ARG A 80 -19.34 -9.24 -0.05
N MET A 81 -20.50 -8.78 -0.51
CA MET A 81 -21.25 -7.70 0.14
C MET A 81 -22.75 -7.92 -0.01
N THR A 82 -23.54 -7.34 0.89
CA THR A 82 -25.00 -7.30 0.77
C THR A 82 -25.43 -5.93 0.27
N LYS A 83 -26.22 -5.90 -0.79
CA LYS A 83 -26.80 -4.68 -1.35
C LYS A 83 -28.27 -4.95 -1.68
N ASP A 84 -29.16 -4.08 -1.20
CA ASP A 84 -30.62 -4.19 -1.43
C ASP A 84 -31.18 -5.57 -1.05
N GLY A 85 -30.72 -6.13 0.08
CA GLY A 85 -31.10 -7.47 0.56
C GLY A 85 -30.47 -8.64 -0.20
N GLN A 86 -29.70 -8.38 -1.26
CA GLN A 86 -29.09 -9.40 -2.10
C GLN A 86 -27.58 -9.53 -1.84
N THR A 87 -27.11 -10.78 -1.78
CA THR A 87 -25.67 -11.05 -1.73
C THR A 87 -25.06 -10.88 -3.12
N ILE A 88 -24.03 -10.04 -3.20
CA ILE A 88 -23.21 -9.83 -4.39
C ILE A 88 -21.81 -10.36 -4.08
N ILE A 89 -21.27 -11.18 -4.98
CA ILE A 89 -19.90 -11.68 -4.91
C ILE A 89 -19.15 -11.18 -6.13
N GLN A 90 -18.09 -10.41 -5.92
CA GLN A 90 -17.16 -9.98 -6.95
C GLN A 90 -15.88 -10.78 -6.84
N ARG A 91 -15.39 -11.32 -7.96
CA ARG A 91 -14.19 -12.15 -8.03
C ARG A 91 -13.22 -11.61 -9.06
N TYR A 92 -11.93 -11.78 -8.79
CA TYR A 92 -10.88 -11.65 -9.78
C TYR A 92 -10.08 -12.94 -9.81
N GLU A 93 -9.99 -13.56 -10.98
CA GLU A 93 -9.20 -14.76 -11.21
C GLU A 93 -8.84 -14.89 -12.70
N ASN A 94 -7.68 -15.49 -12.99
CA ASN A 94 -7.21 -15.71 -14.37
C ASN A 94 -7.24 -14.45 -15.25
N GLY A 95 -6.92 -13.28 -14.65
CA GLY A 95 -6.90 -12.00 -15.36
C GLY A 95 -8.27 -11.36 -15.60
N GLN A 96 -9.37 -11.95 -15.10
CA GLN A 96 -10.73 -11.48 -15.36
C GLN A 96 -11.52 -11.21 -14.09
N GLY A 97 -12.36 -10.17 -14.13
CA GLY A 97 -13.30 -9.83 -13.08
C GLY A 97 -14.70 -10.40 -13.35
N TRP A 98 -15.34 -10.94 -12.33
CA TRP A 98 -16.68 -11.54 -12.38
C TRP A 98 -17.54 -11.00 -11.24
N GLU A 99 -18.84 -10.86 -11.47
CA GLU A 99 -19.85 -10.60 -10.46
C GLU A 99 -20.88 -11.73 -10.47
N VAL A 100 -21.22 -12.24 -9.29
CA VAL A 100 -22.29 -13.21 -9.08
C VAL A 100 -23.36 -12.54 -8.23
N LYS A 101 -24.58 -12.46 -8.77
CA LYS A 101 -25.76 -11.88 -8.13
C LYS A 101 -26.96 -12.78 -8.40
N SER A 102 -27.65 -13.24 -7.35
CA SER A 102 -28.80 -14.15 -7.46
C SER A 102 -28.52 -15.36 -8.37
N SER A 103 -27.37 -16.01 -8.17
CA SER A 103 -26.86 -17.15 -8.97
C SER A 103 -26.53 -16.86 -10.44
N LYS A 104 -26.72 -15.63 -10.93
CA LYS A 104 -26.28 -15.22 -12.27
C LYS A 104 -24.85 -14.69 -12.19
N GLN A 105 -23.98 -15.23 -13.03
CA GLN A 105 -22.61 -14.75 -13.22
C GLN A 105 -22.54 -13.83 -14.44
N SER A 106 -21.91 -12.67 -14.28
CA SER A 106 -21.60 -11.75 -15.37
C SER A 106 -20.19 -11.21 -15.24
N LYS A 107 -19.57 -10.87 -16.36
CA LYS A 107 -18.23 -10.26 -16.37
C LYS A 107 -18.31 -8.84 -15.79
N LEU A 108 -17.36 -8.47 -14.95
CA LEU A 108 -17.18 -7.08 -14.52
C LEU A 108 -16.61 -6.26 -15.67
N ASP A 109 -17.04 -5.00 -15.79
CA ASP A 109 -16.38 -4.08 -16.71
C ASP A 109 -14.92 -3.80 -16.29
N THR A 110 -14.15 -3.20 -17.18
CA THR A 110 -12.72 -2.91 -16.96
C THR A 110 -12.50 -2.00 -15.74
N LYS A 111 -13.40 -1.05 -15.47
CA LYS A 111 -13.27 -0.10 -14.38
C LYS A 111 -13.51 -0.78 -13.03
N ALA A 112 -14.53 -1.62 -12.93
CA ALA A 112 -14.85 -2.41 -11.76
C ALA A 112 -13.79 -3.47 -11.49
N THR A 113 -13.31 -4.15 -12.54
CA THR A 113 -12.19 -5.09 -12.45
C THR A 113 -10.95 -4.40 -11.91
N LYS A 114 -10.58 -3.24 -12.47
CA LYS A 114 -9.43 -2.46 -11.98
C LYS A 114 -9.61 -2.05 -10.52
N ARG A 115 -10.78 -1.55 -10.13
CA ARG A 115 -11.07 -1.21 -8.72
C ARG A 115 -10.90 -2.40 -7.79
N LEU A 116 -11.30 -3.60 -8.22
CA LEU A 116 -11.13 -4.82 -7.45
C LEU A 116 -9.64 -5.17 -7.31
N THR A 117 -8.89 -5.22 -8.41
CA THR A 117 -7.46 -5.59 -8.40
C THR A 117 -6.56 -4.59 -7.70
N ASN A 118 -6.94 -3.31 -7.64
CA ASN A 118 -6.21 -2.29 -6.90
C ASN A 118 -5.98 -2.68 -5.42
N ASN A 119 -6.84 -3.53 -4.84
CA ASN A 119 -6.69 -3.98 -3.47
C ASN A 119 -5.39 -4.78 -3.23
N PHE A 120 -4.77 -5.37 -4.25
CA PHE A 120 -3.43 -5.97 -4.07
C PHE A 120 -2.36 -4.93 -3.76
N PHE A 121 -2.39 -3.80 -4.48
CA PHE A 121 -1.42 -2.72 -4.27
C PHE A 121 -1.70 -1.94 -2.98
N TYR A 122 -2.96 -1.63 -2.69
CA TYR A 122 -3.32 -0.85 -1.50
C TYR A 122 -3.39 -1.69 -0.21
N ASN A 123 -3.29 -3.02 -0.29
CA ASN A 123 -3.09 -3.87 0.88
C ASN A 123 -1.59 -3.95 1.20
N PHE A 124 -1.21 -3.53 2.41
CA PHE A 124 0.20 -3.49 2.82
C PHE A 124 0.90 -4.86 2.78
N ILE A 125 0.20 -5.97 3.08
CA ILE A 125 0.80 -7.31 3.00
C ILE A 125 1.13 -7.63 1.54
N GLY A 126 0.18 -7.43 0.62
CA GLY A 126 0.39 -7.65 -0.82
C GLY A 126 1.52 -6.77 -1.36
N MET A 127 1.50 -5.48 -1.04
CA MET A 127 2.56 -4.55 -1.45
C MET A 127 3.96 -4.93 -0.95
N LEU A 128 4.08 -5.42 0.30
CA LEU A 128 5.37 -5.80 0.87
C LEU A 128 5.90 -7.14 0.34
N GLN A 129 5.03 -7.98 -0.22
CA GLN A 129 5.41 -9.21 -0.91
C GLN A 129 5.79 -8.98 -2.37
N ASP A 130 5.30 -7.91 -3.00
CA ASP A 130 5.53 -7.62 -4.40
C ASP A 130 6.94 -7.02 -4.63
N ASP A 131 7.83 -7.85 -5.15
CA ASP A 131 9.21 -7.48 -5.47
C ASP A 131 9.30 -6.52 -6.68
N SER A 132 8.21 -6.31 -7.44
CA SER A 132 8.16 -5.35 -8.55
C SER A 132 7.92 -3.90 -8.12
N ILE A 133 7.47 -3.68 -6.87
CA ILE A 133 7.24 -2.34 -6.33
C ILE A 133 8.56 -1.60 -6.17
N ARG A 134 8.62 -0.41 -6.77
CA ARG A 134 9.72 0.55 -6.60
C ARG A 134 9.50 1.37 -5.35
N TRP A 135 10.58 1.59 -4.61
CA TRP A 135 10.62 2.36 -3.36
C TRP A 135 11.56 3.55 -3.54
N GLU A 136 11.06 4.76 -3.31
CA GLU A 136 11.80 6.01 -3.51
C GLU A 136 11.66 6.87 -2.25
N PHE A 137 12.78 7.25 -1.65
CA PHE A 137 12.76 8.17 -0.52
C PHE A 137 12.48 9.58 -1.02
N ILE A 138 11.49 10.25 -0.43
CA ILE A 138 11.09 11.60 -0.86
C ILE A 138 11.68 12.65 0.08
N LYS A 139 11.36 12.58 1.38
CA LYS A 139 11.85 13.53 2.39
C LYS A 139 11.56 13.10 3.82
N ASN A 140 12.23 13.75 4.76
CA ASN A 140 11.83 13.78 6.16
C ASN A 140 10.81 14.91 6.40
N THR A 141 9.82 14.70 7.26
CA THR A 141 8.86 15.74 7.63
C THR A 141 8.25 15.49 9.02
N ILE A 142 7.27 16.32 9.39
CA ILE A 142 6.44 16.16 10.58
C ILE A 142 5.00 15.94 10.14
N TYR A 143 4.40 14.85 10.58
CA TYR A 143 2.98 14.58 10.40
C TYR A 143 2.33 14.43 11.78
N ARG A 144 1.25 15.16 12.08
CA ARG A 144 0.55 15.11 13.39
C ARG A 144 1.48 15.10 14.61
N LYS A 145 2.43 16.04 14.66
CA LYS A 145 3.42 16.21 15.75
C LYS A 145 4.44 15.06 15.91
N GLN A 146 4.51 14.10 14.98
CA GLN A 146 5.55 13.07 14.96
C GLN A 146 6.47 13.23 13.75
N LYS A 147 7.76 12.93 13.94
CA LYS A 147 8.74 12.87 12.85
C LYS A 147 8.47 11.63 12.00
N VAL A 148 8.34 11.83 10.69
CA VAL A 148 8.08 10.77 9.73
C VAL A 148 8.99 10.91 8.50
N ARG A 149 9.15 9.81 7.79
CA ARG A 149 9.84 9.72 6.50
C ARG A 149 8.80 9.42 5.43
N ILE A 150 8.80 10.18 4.35
CA ILE A 150 7.94 9.91 3.20
C ILE A 150 8.71 9.02 2.24
N VAL A 151 8.14 7.86 1.94
CA VAL A 151 8.64 6.94 0.92
C VAL A 151 7.54 6.69 -0.08
N ARG A 152 7.84 6.94 -1.35
CA ARG A 152 6.95 6.63 -2.45
C ARG A 152 7.09 5.17 -2.84
N VAL A 153 5.95 4.52 -2.96
CA VAL A 153 5.80 3.17 -3.49
C VAL A 153 5.06 3.26 -4.81
N SER A 154 5.59 2.60 -5.84
CA SER A 154 5.00 2.67 -7.17
C SER A 154 5.25 1.42 -8.01
N ASN A 155 4.35 1.18 -8.94
CA ASN A 155 4.55 0.29 -10.08
C ASN A 155 4.10 1.00 -11.36
N THR A 156 3.90 0.27 -12.47
CA THR A 156 3.50 0.86 -13.75
C THR A 156 2.11 1.50 -13.74
N VAL A 157 1.28 1.19 -12.74
CA VAL A 157 -0.14 1.61 -12.67
C VAL A 157 -0.42 2.51 -11.47
N HIS A 158 0.26 2.28 -10.35
CA HIS A 158 -0.05 2.87 -9.06
C HIS A 158 1.12 3.64 -8.49
N ARG A 159 0.78 4.69 -7.73
CA ARG A 159 1.71 5.51 -6.98
C ARG A 159 1.04 5.89 -5.66
N LEU A 160 1.77 5.74 -4.56
CA LEU A 160 1.32 6.09 -3.22
C LEU A 160 2.53 6.56 -2.41
N ASP A 161 2.37 7.58 -1.59
CA ASP A 161 3.39 8.04 -0.64
C ASP A 161 3.00 7.51 0.75
N LEU A 162 3.91 6.76 1.37
CA LEU A 162 3.79 6.22 2.71
C LEU A 162 4.53 7.13 3.69
N PHE A 163 3.88 7.49 4.80
CA PHE A 163 4.48 8.28 5.86
C PHE A 163 4.84 7.32 7.00
N VAL A 164 6.14 7.16 7.24
CA VAL A 164 6.68 6.08 8.06
C VAL A 164 7.35 6.66 9.30
N ASN A 165 6.89 6.26 10.49
CA ASN A 165 7.52 6.67 11.75
C ASN A 165 8.84 5.91 11.99
N LYS A 166 9.59 6.27 13.03
CA LYS A 166 10.91 5.65 13.34
C LYS A 166 10.83 4.14 13.62
N GLN A 167 9.67 3.63 13.99
CA GLN A 167 9.43 2.21 14.29
C GLN A 167 9.15 1.39 13.03
N GLY A 168 9.03 2.03 11.86
CA GLY A 168 8.67 1.38 10.60
C GLY A 168 7.16 1.25 10.38
N GLU A 169 6.33 1.82 11.26
CA GLU A 169 4.88 1.80 11.06
C GLU A 169 4.50 2.86 10.03
N ILE A 170 3.59 2.49 9.14
CA ILE A 170 2.96 3.43 8.20
C ILE A 170 1.86 4.14 9.00
N VAL A 171 2.03 5.42 9.28
CA VAL A 171 1.07 6.20 10.08
C VAL A 171 -0.01 6.85 9.23
N THR A 172 0.30 7.11 7.96
CA THR A 172 -0.66 7.55 6.96
C THR A 172 -0.15 7.23 5.56
N SER A 173 -1.05 7.27 4.59
CA SER A 173 -0.72 7.18 3.17
C SER A 173 -1.51 8.21 2.36
N SER A 174 -0.94 8.67 1.25
CA SER A 174 -1.59 9.63 0.36
C SER A 174 -1.05 9.56 -1.06
N THR A 175 -1.84 10.01 -2.03
CA THR A 175 -1.39 10.15 -3.42
C THR A 175 -1.08 11.61 -3.69
N PRO A 176 0.18 11.97 -4.01
CA PRO A 176 0.52 13.34 -4.37
C PRO A 176 -0.05 13.71 -5.74
N ASP A 177 -0.49 14.95 -5.89
CA ASP A 177 -0.84 15.55 -7.19
C ASP A 177 0.41 15.85 -8.04
N SER A 178 0.22 16.49 -9.21
CA SER A 178 1.33 16.87 -10.10
C SER A 178 2.29 17.89 -9.48
N THR A 179 1.87 18.61 -8.44
CA THR A 179 2.68 19.60 -7.71
C THR A 179 3.32 19.03 -6.44
N GLY A 180 3.06 17.76 -6.12
CA GLY A 180 3.53 17.12 -4.90
C GLY A 180 2.70 17.44 -3.65
N LYS A 181 1.51 18.03 -3.81
CA LYS A 181 0.58 18.28 -2.70
C LYS A 181 -0.33 17.08 -2.46
N TYR A 182 -0.82 16.95 -1.24
CA TYR A 182 -1.70 15.88 -0.79
C TYR A 182 -3.11 16.42 -0.56
N SER A 183 -4.11 15.86 -1.24
CA SER A 183 -5.51 16.26 -1.08
C SER A 183 -6.23 15.49 0.04
N TYR A 184 -5.72 14.32 0.40
CA TYR A 184 -6.25 13.47 1.46
C TYR A 184 -5.12 12.79 2.25
N PHE A 185 -5.45 12.24 3.42
CA PHE A 185 -4.56 11.40 4.23
C PHE A 185 -5.34 10.19 4.74
N ALA A 186 -4.92 8.98 4.40
CA ALA A 186 -5.47 7.74 4.92
C ALA A 186 -4.64 7.29 6.12
N ASP A 187 -5.04 7.73 7.31
CA ASP A 187 -4.35 7.45 8.56
C ASP A 187 -4.63 6.03 9.04
N GLU A 188 -3.59 5.36 9.51
CA GLU A 188 -3.61 3.97 9.94
C GLU A 188 -3.50 3.89 11.46
N PHE A 189 -4.38 3.11 12.09
CA PHE A 189 -4.50 2.99 13.54
C PHE A 189 -4.57 1.53 13.97
N GLU A 190 -4.38 1.32 15.27
CA GLU A 190 -4.58 0.01 15.92
C GLU A 190 -3.75 -1.12 15.29
N TYR A 191 -2.45 -0.93 15.20
CA TYR A 191 -1.52 -1.98 14.80
C TYR A 191 -1.52 -3.14 15.82
N LYS A 192 -2.22 -4.22 15.49
CA LYS A 192 -2.36 -5.41 16.34
C LYS A 192 -1.78 -6.65 15.65
N PRO A 193 -1.33 -7.66 16.44
CA PRO A 193 -1.03 -8.97 15.90
C PRO A 193 -2.26 -9.57 15.20
N VAL A 194 -2.04 -10.12 14.01
CA VAL A 194 -3.04 -10.87 13.23
C VAL A 194 -2.39 -12.18 12.78
N GLY A 195 -3.06 -13.31 13.03
CA GLY A 195 -2.40 -14.61 12.94
C GLY A 195 -1.22 -14.74 13.91
N GLN A 196 -0.23 -15.58 13.58
CA GLN A 196 0.86 -15.89 14.53
C GLN A 196 1.98 -14.85 14.55
N ARG A 197 2.26 -14.18 13.43
CA ARG A 197 3.51 -13.40 13.26
C ARG A 197 3.37 -12.10 12.50
N ILE A 198 2.16 -11.76 12.04
CA ILE A 198 1.93 -10.52 11.29
C ILE A 198 1.37 -9.46 12.24
N ARG A 199 1.75 -8.21 12.03
CA ARG A 199 1.14 -7.05 12.68
C ARG A 199 0.55 -6.15 11.61
N PHE A 200 -0.70 -5.73 11.79
CA PHE A 200 -1.47 -5.03 10.76
C PHE A 200 -2.36 -3.95 11.39
N PRO A 201 -2.55 -2.77 10.75
CA PRO A 201 -3.48 -1.76 11.23
C PRO A 201 -4.93 -2.22 11.04
N LEU A 202 -5.72 -2.18 12.12
CA LEU A 202 -7.11 -2.65 12.07
C LEU A 202 -8.13 -1.53 11.84
N VAL A 203 -7.70 -0.28 11.84
CA VAL A 203 -8.57 0.86 11.59
C VAL A 203 -7.86 1.82 10.67
N PHE A 204 -8.56 2.32 9.65
CA PHE A 204 -8.10 3.45 8.86
C PHE A 204 -9.13 4.57 8.82
N ARG A 205 -8.65 5.82 8.72
CA ARG A 205 -9.49 7.01 8.56
C ARG A 205 -8.93 7.91 7.48
N VAL A 206 -9.78 8.29 6.53
CA VAL A 206 -9.43 9.23 5.47
C VAL A 206 -9.81 10.63 5.90
N PHE A 207 -8.83 11.53 5.86
CA PHE A 207 -8.99 12.94 6.17
C PHE A 207 -8.81 13.78 4.91
N GLU A 208 -9.76 14.66 4.62
CA GLU A 208 -9.67 15.70 3.60
C GLU A 208 -9.93 17.04 4.28
N ALA A 209 -9.08 18.05 4.03
CA ALA A 209 -9.15 19.35 4.70
C ALA A 209 -9.32 19.24 6.24
N ASN A 210 -8.58 18.32 6.88
CA ASN A 210 -8.63 18.00 8.30
C ASN A 210 -9.96 17.42 8.82
N LYS A 211 -10.92 17.09 7.95
CA LYS A 211 -12.17 16.43 8.30
C LYS A 211 -12.10 14.94 7.95
N CYS A 212 -12.51 14.08 8.88
CA CYS A 212 -12.67 12.65 8.59
C CYS A 212 -13.84 12.46 7.60
N THR A 213 -13.54 12.06 6.37
CA THR A 213 -14.54 11.82 5.31
C THR A 213 -14.93 10.36 5.20
N TYR A 214 -14.07 9.47 5.68
CA TYR A 214 -14.26 8.02 5.56
C TYR A 214 -13.53 7.27 6.67
N GLU A 215 -14.11 6.18 7.15
CA GLU A 215 -13.49 5.28 8.12
C GLU A 215 -13.71 3.83 7.67
N GLY A 216 -12.73 2.98 7.93
CA GLY A 216 -12.86 1.53 7.81
C GLY A 216 -12.28 0.80 9.02
N VAL A 217 -12.94 -0.28 9.42
CA VAL A 217 -12.53 -1.15 10.53
C VAL A 217 -12.46 -2.58 10.03
N PHE A 218 -11.29 -3.19 10.19
CA PHE A 218 -11.04 -4.59 9.89
C PHE A 218 -11.39 -5.46 11.11
N SER A 219 -12.11 -6.54 10.87
CA SER A 219 -12.47 -7.55 11.86
C SER A 219 -12.41 -8.95 11.25
N ASN A 220 -12.43 -9.99 12.09
CA ASN A 220 -12.32 -11.39 11.65
C ASN A 220 -11.14 -11.61 10.69
N VAL A 221 -9.98 -11.01 11.02
CA VAL A 221 -8.78 -11.11 10.18
C VAL A 221 -8.19 -12.50 10.31
N LEU A 222 -8.13 -13.22 9.20
CA LEU A 222 -7.61 -14.58 9.09
C LEU A 222 -6.44 -14.60 8.12
N ILE A 223 -5.36 -15.27 8.51
CA ILE A 223 -4.14 -15.41 7.73
C ILE A 223 -3.85 -16.90 7.55
N ASN A 224 -3.72 -17.32 6.30
CA ASN A 224 -3.22 -18.64 5.97
C ASN A 224 -1.74 -18.52 5.55
N GLN A 225 -0.87 -19.29 6.20
CA GLN A 225 0.60 -19.24 6.04
C GLN A 225 1.16 -20.46 5.28
#